data_AF-W2P5N8-F1
#
_entry.id   AF-W2P5N8-F1
#
_cell.length_a   1.000
_cell.length_b   1.000
_cell.length_c   1.000
_cell.angle_alpha   90.00
_cell.angle_beta   90.00
_cell.angle_gamma   90.00
#
_symmetry.space_group_name_H-M   'P 1'
#
loop_
_entity.id
_entity.type
_entity.pdbx_description
1 polymer ?
#
loop_
_entity_poly.entity_id
_entity_poly.type
_entity_poly.pdbx_seq_one_letter_code
_entity_poly.pdbx_strand_id
1 'polypeptide(L)'
;MKADLLWWWLILHAPQLNGVSLEFFNTLPPPDIVIEMDASDYGLCALDPAAKEALTHAFTVPERQLILEFNRGVRNGFDINYCELLSCAFAVHAWGTRWSQQSLSHSRPLHVHFRIDNASAVAWQNKLASRNPRAQVIIRLLSWWETSFRLRFSASHIAGINNVRADAGSRSPADPSFAALFASLNAGWLQVSPQVDVQGLTNIWQRISEHTPFPTPPSINTGVHYPSGKPGLRGEVFFLG
;
A
#
# COMPACT_ATOMS: atom_id res chain seq x y z
N MET A 1 -1.13 -16.83 -2.23
CA MET A 1 0.15 -17.56 -2.37
C MET A 1 0.82 -17.36 -3.73
N LYS A 2 0.26 -17.80 -4.88
CA LYS A 2 0.91 -17.60 -6.19
C LYS A 2 1.22 -16.13 -6.53
N ALA A 3 0.27 -15.23 -6.26
CA ALA A 3 0.48 -13.78 -6.43
C ALA A 3 1.50 -13.18 -5.45
N ASP A 4 1.60 -13.74 -4.24
CA ASP A 4 2.58 -13.31 -3.23
C ASP A 4 4.00 -13.75 -3.62
N LEU A 5 4.13 -14.93 -4.23
CA LEU A 5 5.39 -15.43 -4.78
C LEU A 5 5.82 -14.62 -6.01
N LEU A 6 4.89 -14.22 -6.87
CA LEU A 6 5.17 -13.30 -7.99
C LEU A 6 5.70 -11.97 -7.46
N TRP A 7 5.03 -11.42 -6.44
CA TRP A 7 5.45 -10.19 -5.77
C TRP A 7 6.84 -10.31 -5.14
N TRP A 8 7.11 -11.37 -4.38
CA TRP A 8 8.43 -11.59 -3.78
C TRP A 8 9.51 -11.69 -4.85
N TRP A 9 9.21 -12.38 -5.95
CA TRP A 9 10.13 -12.52 -7.06
C TRP A 9 10.42 -11.18 -7.75
N LEU A 10 9.37 -10.39 -8.05
CA LEU A 10 9.42 -9.02 -8.57
C LEU A 10 10.35 -8.12 -7.75
N ILE A 11 10.12 -8.10 -6.43
CA ILE A 11 10.87 -7.30 -5.47
C ILE A 11 12.34 -7.75 -5.47
N LEU A 12 12.62 -9.05 -5.32
CA LEU A 12 14.00 -9.55 -5.27
C LEU A 12 14.81 -9.35 -6.56
N HIS A 13 14.16 -9.24 -7.72
CA HIS A 13 14.82 -9.07 -9.02
C HIS A 13 14.75 -7.65 -9.55
N ALA A 14 14.06 -6.76 -8.85
CA ALA A 14 14.09 -5.33 -9.11
C ALA A 14 15.51 -4.81 -8.78
N PRO A 15 16.27 -4.28 -9.76
CA PRO A 15 17.61 -3.71 -9.49
C PRO A 15 17.55 -2.54 -8.51
N GLN A 16 16.36 -1.97 -8.28
CA GLN A 16 16.09 -0.96 -7.25
C GLN A 16 16.32 -1.48 -5.82
N LEU A 17 16.35 -2.81 -5.61
CA LEU A 17 16.74 -3.41 -4.33
C LEU A 17 18.22 -3.81 -4.25
N ASN A 18 18.99 -3.65 -5.33
CA ASN A 18 20.44 -3.77 -5.24
C ASN A 18 21.00 -2.48 -4.65
N GLY A 19 21.45 -2.52 -3.40
CA GLY A 19 21.91 -1.32 -2.68
C GLY A 19 20.82 -0.58 -1.88
N VAL A 20 19.76 -1.29 -1.45
CA VAL A 20 18.81 -0.76 -0.44
C VAL A 20 19.61 -0.23 0.75
N SER A 21 19.46 1.07 1.04
CA SER A 21 20.13 1.68 2.20
C SER A 21 19.75 0.92 3.47
N LEU A 22 20.73 0.63 4.33
CA LEU A 22 20.45 0.00 5.64
C LEU A 22 19.49 0.84 6.49
N GLU A 23 19.33 2.13 6.18
CA GLU A 23 18.31 2.99 6.79
C GLU A 23 16.87 2.48 6.59
N PHE A 24 16.60 1.64 5.58
CA PHE A 24 15.31 0.94 5.46
C PHE A 24 14.99 0.03 6.65
N PHE A 25 16.03 -0.46 7.35
CA PHE A 25 15.91 -1.39 8.46
C PHE A 25 16.12 -0.72 9.82
N ASN A 26 16.41 0.59 9.85
CA ASN A 26 16.54 1.39 11.07
C ASN A 26 15.20 2.03 11.47
N THR A 27 15.17 2.68 12.64
CA THR A 27 14.03 3.53 13.03
C THR A 27 13.74 4.56 11.94
N LEU A 28 12.47 4.68 11.56
CA LEU A 28 12.04 5.63 10.53
C LEU A 28 12.49 7.05 10.91
N PRO A 29 13.10 7.81 9.97
CA PRO A 29 13.37 9.22 10.19
C PRO A 29 12.05 10.00 10.37
N PRO A 30 12.10 11.28 10.76
CA PRO A 30 10.93 12.14 10.65
C PRO A 30 10.38 12.17 9.22
N PRO A 31 9.05 12.31 9.05
CA PRO A 31 8.43 12.33 7.73
C PRO A 31 8.90 13.54 6.92
N ASP A 32 9.33 13.28 5.69
CA ASP A 32 9.62 14.33 4.70
C ASP A 32 8.32 14.85 4.08
N ILE A 33 7.32 13.97 3.95
CA ILE A 33 6.00 14.26 3.40
C ILE A 33 4.95 13.70 4.35
N VAL A 34 3.92 14.50 4.66
CA VAL A 34 2.76 14.09 5.46
C VAL A 34 1.52 14.24 4.62
N ILE A 35 0.77 13.15 4.47
CA ILE A 35 -0.49 13.10 3.73
C ILE A 35 -1.62 12.85 4.70
N GLU A 36 -2.63 13.72 4.68
CA GLU A 36 -3.87 13.54 5.43
C GLU A 36 -4.89 12.85 4.53
N MET A 37 -5.55 11.81 5.00
CA MET A 37 -6.49 11.04 4.19
C MET A 37 -7.74 10.64 4.94
N ASP A 38 -8.76 10.35 4.17
CA ASP A 38 -10.05 9.90 4.66
C ASP A 38 -10.80 9.19 3.52
N ALA A 39 -11.69 8.28 3.88
CA ALA A 39 -12.63 7.68 2.94
C ALA A 39 -14.02 7.58 3.58
N SER A 40 -15.04 7.66 2.73
CA SER A 40 -16.44 7.47 3.08
C SER A 40 -17.10 6.49 2.12
N ASP A 41 -18.38 6.20 2.33
CA ASP A 41 -19.17 5.39 1.38
C ASP A 41 -19.35 6.06 0.00
N TYR A 42 -18.98 7.33 -0.15
CA TYR A 42 -19.24 8.14 -1.35
C TYR A 42 -17.97 8.52 -2.12
N GLY A 43 -16.82 8.49 -1.48
CA GLY A 43 -15.56 8.86 -2.09
C GLY A 43 -14.41 8.82 -1.11
N LEU A 44 -13.25 9.27 -1.58
CA LEU A 44 -12.02 9.34 -0.81
C LEU A 44 -11.29 10.65 -1.02
N CYS A 45 -10.41 10.97 -0.08
CA CYS A 45 -9.61 12.18 -0.08
C CYS A 45 -8.16 11.89 0.33
N ALA A 46 -7.23 12.59 -0.32
CA ALA A 46 -5.85 12.70 0.11
C ALA A 46 -5.40 14.17 -0.02
N LEU A 47 -4.73 14.69 0.99
CA LEU A 47 -4.24 16.06 1.05
C LEU A 47 -2.73 16.04 1.23
N ASP A 48 -2.01 16.87 0.47
CA ASP A 48 -0.61 17.21 0.72
C ASP A 48 -0.57 18.65 1.25
N PRO A 49 -0.57 18.84 2.60
CA PRO A 49 -0.64 20.18 3.16
C PRO A 49 0.57 21.05 2.89
N ALA A 50 1.74 20.43 2.70
CA ALA A 50 2.96 21.16 2.37
C ALA A 50 2.91 21.72 0.95
N ALA A 51 2.39 20.93 -0.01
CA ALA A 51 2.21 21.38 -1.40
C ALA A 51 0.93 22.21 -1.63
N LYS A 52 0.01 22.25 -0.66
CA LYS A 52 -1.34 22.81 -0.81
C LYS A 52 -2.09 22.17 -1.98
N GLU A 53 -2.02 20.84 -2.05
CA GLU A 53 -2.69 20.04 -3.07
C GLU A 53 -3.76 19.15 -2.42
N ALA A 54 -4.90 19.03 -3.10
CA ALA A 54 -6.02 18.22 -2.67
C ALA A 54 -6.43 17.26 -3.78
N LEU A 55 -6.51 15.97 -3.46
CA LEU A 55 -7.05 14.94 -4.34
C LEU A 55 -8.34 14.40 -3.74
N THR A 56 -9.39 14.34 -4.55
CA THR A 56 -10.65 13.68 -4.21
C THR A 56 -11.06 12.76 -5.33
N HIS A 57 -11.61 11.60 -4.98
CA HIS A 57 -12.19 10.67 -5.94
C HIS A 57 -13.59 10.28 -5.48
N ALA A 58 -14.60 10.61 -6.27
CA ALA A 58 -15.97 10.18 -6.03
C ALA A 58 -16.13 8.73 -6.53
N PHE A 59 -16.62 7.85 -5.67
CA PHE A 59 -16.88 6.48 -6.08
C PHE A 59 -18.00 6.44 -7.13
N THR A 60 -17.79 5.66 -8.17
CA THR A 60 -18.74 5.39 -9.25
C THR A 60 -19.97 4.63 -8.73
N VAL A 61 -21.05 4.60 -9.51
CA VAL A 61 -22.27 3.84 -9.14
C VAL A 61 -21.95 2.36 -8.83
N PRO A 62 -21.15 1.62 -9.64
CA PRO A 62 -20.79 0.24 -9.30
C PRO A 62 -19.98 0.10 -8.01
N GLU A 63 -19.05 1.02 -7.73
CA GLU A 63 -18.25 0.99 -6.50
C GLU A 63 -19.14 1.24 -5.27
N ARG A 64 -20.03 2.24 -5.33
CA ARG A 64 -21.01 2.49 -4.25
C ARG A 64 -21.96 1.32 -4.03
N GLN A 65 -22.31 0.59 -5.10
CA GLN A 65 -23.12 -0.63 -4.98
C GLN A 65 -22.36 -1.74 -4.23
N LEU A 66 -21.06 -1.91 -4.49
CA LEU A 66 -20.23 -2.86 -3.74
C LEU A 66 -20.12 -2.47 -2.26
N ILE A 67 -19.95 -1.18 -1.95
CA ILE A 67 -19.95 -0.68 -0.56
C ILE A 67 -21.29 -0.99 0.12
N LEU A 68 -22.40 -0.69 -0.54
CA LEU A 68 -23.74 -0.94 -0.01
C LEU A 68 -23.99 -2.44 0.26
N GLU A 69 -23.57 -3.31 -0.65
CA GLU A 69 -23.64 -4.76 -0.48
C GLU A 69 -22.80 -5.24 0.70
N PHE A 70 -21.58 -4.69 0.86
CA PHE A 70 -20.72 -4.99 1.99
C PHE A 70 -21.38 -4.60 3.32
N ASN A 71 -21.95 -3.39 3.38
CA ASN A 71 -22.67 -2.89 4.55
C ASN A 71 -23.92 -3.72 4.87
N ARG A 72 -24.46 -4.47 3.89
CA ARG A 72 -25.54 -5.46 4.08
C ARG A 72 -25.05 -6.87 4.43
N GLY A 73 -23.75 -7.06 4.62
CA GLY A 73 -23.14 -8.34 5.03
C GLY A 73 -22.56 -9.18 3.90
N VAL A 74 -22.58 -8.71 2.65
CA VAL A 74 -21.95 -9.42 1.52
C VAL A 74 -20.43 -9.29 1.62
N ARG A 75 -19.72 -10.42 1.69
CA ARG A 75 -18.26 -10.42 1.77
C ARG A 75 -17.60 -10.23 0.39
N ASN A 76 -17.68 -9.01 -0.15
CA ASN A 76 -17.07 -8.64 -1.44
C ASN A 76 -15.70 -7.92 -1.31
N GLY A 77 -15.29 -7.60 -0.09
CA GLY A 77 -14.00 -6.94 0.21
C GLY A 77 -13.94 -5.46 -0.14
N PHE A 78 -15.07 -4.81 -0.47
CA PHE A 78 -15.12 -3.37 -0.66
C PHE A 78 -15.52 -2.70 0.67
N ASP A 79 -14.66 -2.88 1.68
CA ASP A 79 -14.86 -2.36 3.03
C ASP A 79 -14.20 -0.98 3.22
N ILE A 80 -14.53 -0.30 4.32
CA ILE A 80 -13.99 1.04 4.61
C ILE A 80 -12.44 1.04 4.72
N ASN A 81 -11.85 -0.03 5.27
CA ASN A 81 -10.39 -0.12 5.39
C ASN A 81 -9.72 -0.20 4.00
N TYR A 82 -10.37 -0.88 3.06
CA TYR A 82 -9.94 -0.92 1.66
C TYR A 82 -10.07 0.46 0.99
N CYS A 83 -11.13 1.21 1.28
CA CYS A 83 -11.33 2.55 0.73
C CYS A 83 -10.25 3.55 1.22
N GLU A 84 -9.86 3.46 2.49
CA GLU A 84 -8.75 4.27 3.00
C GLU A 84 -7.40 3.85 2.41
N LEU A 85 -7.18 2.54 2.24
CA LEU A 85 -5.98 2.05 1.54
C LEU A 85 -5.94 2.51 0.07
N LEU A 86 -7.10 2.61 -0.60
CA LEU A 86 -7.18 3.22 -1.93
C LEU A 86 -6.74 4.68 -1.89
N SER A 87 -7.06 5.43 -0.84
CA SER A 87 -6.60 6.82 -0.67
C SER A 87 -5.07 6.92 -0.69
N CYS A 88 -4.38 6.00 0.01
CA CYS A 88 -2.91 5.88 -0.09
C CYS A 88 -2.46 5.68 -1.55
N ALA A 89 -3.08 4.73 -2.25
CA ALA A 89 -2.68 4.38 -3.61
C ALA A 89 -2.93 5.52 -4.61
N PHE A 90 -4.05 6.24 -4.48
CA PHE A 90 -4.34 7.42 -5.30
C PHE A 90 -3.33 8.53 -5.05
N ALA A 91 -2.98 8.80 -3.79
CA ALA A 91 -1.96 9.78 -3.44
C ALA A 91 -0.59 9.42 -4.06
N VAL A 92 -0.16 8.17 -3.90
CA VAL A 92 1.13 7.69 -4.46
C VAL A 92 1.10 7.68 -5.99
N HIS A 93 -0.02 7.34 -6.62
CA HIS A 93 -0.15 7.40 -8.07
C HIS A 93 -0.07 8.85 -8.60
N ALA A 94 -0.71 9.80 -7.90
CA ALA A 94 -0.73 11.20 -8.31
C ALA A 94 0.62 11.91 -8.10
N TRP A 95 1.29 11.63 -6.98
CA TRP A 95 2.44 12.40 -6.53
C TRP A 95 3.75 11.61 -6.47
N GLY A 96 3.72 10.28 -6.59
CA GLY A 96 4.89 9.41 -6.42
C GLY A 96 6.04 9.73 -7.37
N THR A 97 5.77 10.13 -8.61
CA THR A 97 6.81 10.58 -9.54
C THR A 97 7.48 11.88 -9.07
N ARG A 98 6.71 12.85 -8.58
CA ARG A 98 7.22 14.11 -8.02
C ARG A 98 8.08 13.83 -6.78
N TRP A 99 7.62 12.97 -5.89
CA TRP A 99 8.38 12.56 -4.70
C TRP A 99 9.65 11.78 -5.06
N SER A 100 9.60 10.92 -6.08
CA SER A 100 10.77 10.20 -6.58
C SER A 100 11.86 11.17 -7.07
N GLN A 101 11.49 12.20 -7.83
CA GLN A 101 12.42 13.22 -8.29
C GLN A 101 13.07 13.98 -7.12
N GLN A 102 12.29 14.29 -6.08
CA GLN A 102 12.82 14.89 -4.86
C GLN A 102 13.79 13.92 -4.14
N SER A 103 13.45 12.64 -4.04
CA SER A 103 14.28 11.58 -3.43
C SER A 103 15.68 11.53 -4.01
N LEU A 104 15.86 11.77 -5.32
CA LEU A 104 17.19 11.75 -5.97
C LEU A 104 18.19 12.74 -5.36
N SER A 105 17.71 13.82 -4.73
CA SER A 105 18.56 14.79 -4.02
C SER A 105 18.93 14.36 -2.59
N HIS A 106 18.34 13.28 -2.09
CA HIS A 106 18.58 12.74 -0.76
C HIS A 106 19.45 11.47 -0.81
N SER A 107 20.32 11.31 0.19
CA SER A 107 21.10 10.08 0.40
C SER A 107 20.22 8.87 0.76
N ARG A 108 18.99 9.13 1.23
CA ARG A 108 18.01 8.15 1.66
C ARG A 108 16.67 8.27 0.91
N PRO A 109 15.83 7.23 0.93
CA PRO A 109 14.44 7.34 0.48
C PRO A 109 13.69 8.44 1.22
N LEU A 110 12.74 9.08 0.54
CA LEU A 110 11.81 10.00 1.20
C LEU A 110 10.79 9.22 2.02
N HIS A 111 10.59 9.66 3.25
CA HIS A 111 9.61 9.12 4.15
C HIS A 111 8.27 9.83 3.95
N VAL A 112 7.31 9.11 3.38
CA VAL A 112 5.93 9.53 3.19
C VAL A 112 5.08 8.93 4.30
N HIS A 113 4.45 9.79 5.08
CA HIS A 113 3.66 9.41 6.24
C HIS A 113 2.18 9.72 6.05
N PHE A 114 1.36 8.69 6.14
CA PHE A 114 -0.09 8.76 5.98
C PHE A 114 -0.77 8.92 7.34
N ARG A 115 -1.59 9.97 7.50
CA ARG A 115 -2.43 10.18 8.68
C ARG A 115 -3.84 9.71 8.35
N ILE A 116 -4.26 8.67 9.04
CA ILE A 116 -5.47 7.90 8.73
C ILE A 116 -6.33 7.84 9.99
N ASP A 117 -7.64 8.02 9.89
CA ASP A 117 -8.52 8.04 11.07
C ASP A 117 -9.04 6.65 11.48
N ASN A 118 -8.81 5.62 10.68
CA ASN A 118 -9.12 4.24 11.03
C ASN A 118 -7.88 3.42 11.39
N ALA A 119 -7.85 2.98 12.64
CA ALA A 119 -6.75 2.19 13.17
C ALA A 119 -6.52 0.86 12.43
N SER A 120 -7.56 0.27 11.82
CA SER A 120 -7.42 -0.98 11.05
C SER A 120 -6.68 -0.75 9.73
N ALA A 121 -6.99 0.34 9.02
CA ALA A 121 -6.28 0.73 7.82
C ALA A 121 -4.81 1.10 8.10
N VAL A 122 -4.54 1.80 9.22
CA VAL A 122 -3.17 2.04 9.72
C VAL A 122 -2.42 0.72 9.89
N ALA A 123 -3.05 -0.28 10.51
CA ALA A 123 -2.43 -1.57 10.72
C ALA A 123 -2.15 -2.32 9.39
N TRP A 124 -3.07 -2.24 8.41
CA TRP A 124 -2.87 -2.86 7.09
C TRP A 124 -1.72 -2.21 6.33
N GLN A 125 -1.63 -0.88 6.37
CA GLN A 125 -0.57 -0.14 5.70
C GLN A 125 0.80 -0.44 6.32
N ASN A 126 0.91 -0.41 7.66
CA ASN A 126 2.19 -0.65 8.33
C ASN A 126 2.64 -2.12 8.26
N LYS A 127 1.70 -3.07 8.28
CA LYS A 127 2.02 -4.50 8.18
C LYS A 127 2.15 -4.99 6.74
N LEU A 128 1.70 -4.20 5.76
CA LEU A 128 1.59 -4.58 4.36
C LEU A 128 0.90 -5.95 4.19
N ALA A 129 -0.18 -6.17 4.96
CA ALA A 129 -0.90 -7.44 4.94
C ALA A 129 -2.38 -7.26 5.27
N SER A 130 -3.23 -7.92 4.48
CA SER A 130 -4.67 -8.04 4.71
C SER A 130 -5.22 -9.40 4.30
N ARG A 131 -6.33 -9.83 4.91
CA ARG A 131 -7.09 -11.00 4.44
C ARG A 131 -8.04 -10.65 3.29
N ASN A 132 -8.23 -9.36 3.02
CA ASN A 132 -9.05 -8.86 1.94
C ASN A 132 -8.27 -8.98 0.60
N PRO A 133 -8.77 -9.76 -0.39
CA PRO A 133 -8.07 -9.95 -1.66
C PRO A 133 -7.88 -8.66 -2.47
N ARG A 134 -8.83 -7.71 -2.38
CA ARG A 134 -8.72 -6.41 -3.07
C ARG A 134 -7.64 -5.55 -2.43
N ALA A 135 -7.61 -5.51 -1.10
CA ALA A 135 -6.56 -4.81 -0.36
C ALA A 135 -5.17 -5.37 -0.66
N GLN A 136 -5.05 -6.70 -0.83
CA GLN A 136 -3.79 -7.33 -1.21
C GLN A 136 -3.25 -6.89 -2.57
N VAL A 137 -4.12 -6.58 -3.55
CA VAL A 137 -3.67 -6.00 -4.83
C VAL A 137 -3.05 -4.62 -4.60
N ILE A 138 -3.73 -3.78 -3.81
CA ILE A 138 -3.28 -2.42 -3.54
C ILE A 138 -2.01 -2.39 -2.68
N ILE A 139 -1.91 -3.26 -1.67
CA ILE A 139 -0.69 -3.43 -0.86
C ILE A 139 0.50 -3.77 -1.76
N ARG A 140 0.36 -4.73 -2.67
CA ARG A 140 1.47 -5.10 -3.58
C ARG A 140 1.88 -3.95 -4.49
N LEU A 141 0.91 -3.18 -4.98
CA LEU A 141 1.15 -2.00 -5.79
C LEU A 141 1.89 -0.91 -5.00
N LEU A 142 1.46 -0.63 -3.77
CA LEU A 142 2.14 0.30 -2.87
C LEU A 142 3.57 -0.17 -2.57
N SER A 143 3.78 -1.45 -2.25
CA SER A 143 5.13 -1.99 -2.03
C SER A 143 6.03 -1.87 -3.26
N TRP A 144 5.47 -2.06 -4.47
CA TRP A 144 6.22 -1.83 -5.71
C TRP A 144 6.58 -0.35 -5.91
N TRP A 145 5.66 0.58 -5.61
CA TRP A 145 5.95 2.00 -5.68
C TRP A 145 6.94 2.47 -4.62
N GLU A 146 6.92 1.88 -3.44
CA GLU A 146 7.89 2.16 -2.39
C GLU A 146 9.33 1.96 -2.89
N THR A 147 9.57 0.86 -3.61
CA THR A 147 10.90 0.55 -4.15
C THR A 147 11.20 1.32 -5.43
N SER A 148 10.26 1.36 -6.38
CA SER A 148 10.47 2.00 -7.69
C SER A 148 10.55 3.53 -7.63
N PHE A 149 9.88 4.17 -6.67
CA PHE A 149 10.00 5.62 -6.42
C PHE A 149 11.02 5.98 -5.35
N ARG A 150 11.73 4.98 -4.78
CA ARG A 150 12.69 5.18 -3.70
C ARG A 150 12.07 6.01 -2.57
N LEU A 151 10.94 5.52 -2.07
CA LEU A 151 10.15 6.07 -0.98
C LEU A 151 10.17 5.10 0.21
N ARG A 152 9.68 5.56 1.35
CA ARG A 152 9.36 4.74 2.52
C ARG A 152 7.98 5.14 3.03
N PHE A 153 7.08 4.19 3.17
CA PHE A 153 5.73 4.42 3.66
C PHE A 153 5.58 4.09 5.14
N SER A 154 4.75 4.86 5.81
CA SER A 154 4.25 4.54 7.15
C SER A 154 2.90 5.21 7.37
N ALA A 155 2.16 4.74 8.36
CA ALA A 155 0.89 5.34 8.75
C ALA A 155 0.79 5.55 10.26
N SER A 156 0.10 6.61 10.67
CA SER A 156 -0.35 6.80 12.06
C SER A 156 -1.83 7.15 12.12
N HIS A 157 -2.42 6.89 13.27
CA HIS A 157 -3.80 7.27 13.54
C HIS A 157 -3.92 8.77 13.81
N ILE A 158 -4.88 9.43 13.16
CA ILE A 158 -5.37 10.77 13.51
C ILE A 158 -6.81 10.65 14.04
N ALA A 159 -7.15 11.31 15.14
CA ALA A 159 -8.54 11.30 15.59
C ALA A 159 -9.44 12.01 14.56
N GLY A 160 -10.62 11.46 14.24
CA GLY A 160 -11.53 12.02 13.24
C GLY A 160 -11.90 13.50 13.48
N ILE A 161 -12.00 13.93 14.74
CA ILE A 161 -12.23 15.36 15.08
C ILE A 161 -11.11 16.29 14.59
N ASN A 162 -9.92 15.76 14.35
CA ASN A 162 -8.77 16.47 13.82
C ASN A 162 -8.59 16.23 12.31
N ASN A 163 -9.40 15.38 11.67
CA ASN A 163 -9.31 15.01 10.25
C ASN A 163 -10.37 15.72 9.37
N VAL A 164 -10.95 16.82 9.86
CA VAL A 164 -12.12 17.50 9.29
C VAL A 164 -11.97 17.82 7.80
N ARG A 165 -10.76 18.19 7.35
CA ARG A 165 -10.52 18.56 5.95
C ARG A 165 -10.63 17.33 5.04
N ALA A 166 -9.99 16.23 5.42
CA ALA A 166 -10.04 15.02 4.62
C ALA A 166 -11.43 14.37 4.67
N ASP A 167 -12.09 14.37 5.84
CA ASP A 167 -13.49 13.91 5.99
C ASP A 167 -14.47 14.70 5.10
N ALA A 168 -14.35 16.04 5.08
CA ALA A 168 -15.16 16.86 4.18
C ALA A 168 -14.89 16.53 2.70
N GLY A 169 -13.63 16.25 2.34
CA GLY A 169 -13.25 15.85 0.99
C GLY A 169 -13.85 14.51 0.59
N SER A 170 -13.74 13.50 1.46
CA SER A 170 -14.23 12.14 1.21
C SER A 170 -15.76 12.09 1.12
N ARG A 171 -16.46 13.01 1.79
CA ARG A 171 -17.93 13.14 1.78
C ARG A 171 -18.48 14.19 0.83
N SER A 172 -17.62 14.97 0.16
CA SER A 172 -18.04 15.98 -0.81
C SER A 172 -18.99 15.46 -1.91
N PRO A 173 -18.91 14.19 -2.38
CA PRO A 173 -19.88 13.67 -3.35
C PRO A 173 -21.25 13.34 -2.75
N ALA A 174 -21.35 13.25 -1.42
CA ALA A 174 -22.57 12.88 -0.71
C ALA A 174 -23.51 14.07 -0.49
N ASP A 175 -22.95 15.21 -0.10
CA ASP A 175 -23.70 16.41 0.31
C ASP A 175 -22.95 17.70 -0.11
N PRO A 176 -23.63 18.66 -0.76
CA PRO A 176 -23.06 19.96 -1.11
C PRO A 176 -22.46 20.74 0.07
N SER A 177 -22.94 20.53 1.30
CA SER A 177 -22.38 21.16 2.50
C SER A 177 -20.95 20.69 2.79
N PHE A 178 -20.63 19.40 2.56
CA PHE A 178 -19.26 18.90 2.66
C PHE A 178 -18.38 19.45 1.55
N ALA A 179 -18.90 19.57 0.32
CA ALA A 179 -18.16 20.21 -0.77
C ALA A 179 -17.84 21.68 -0.47
N ALA A 180 -18.80 22.44 0.09
CA ALA A 180 -18.61 23.83 0.48
C ALA A 180 -17.60 23.96 1.65
N LEU A 181 -17.72 23.10 2.67
CA LEU A 181 -16.77 23.03 3.78
C LEU A 181 -15.36 22.71 3.26
N PHE A 182 -15.23 21.69 2.43
CA PHE A 182 -13.96 21.29 1.82
C PHE A 182 -13.32 22.45 1.04
N ALA A 183 -14.09 23.12 0.19
CA ALA A 183 -13.61 24.28 -0.57
C ALA A 183 -13.16 25.42 0.35
N SER A 184 -13.90 25.69 1.43
CA SER A 184 -13.55 26.75 2.39
C SER A 184 -12.27 26.45 3.15
N LEU A 185 -12.08 25.21 3.60
CA LEU A 185 -10.90 24.78 4.35
C LEU A 185 -9.64 24.65 3.48
N ASN A 186 -9.82 24.48 2.17
CA ASN A 186 -8.74 24.32 1.19
C ASN A 186 -8.69 25.51 0.22
N ALA A 187 -9.12 26.69 0.63
CA ALA A 187 -9.13 27.87 -0.23
C ALA A 187 -7.73 28.18 -0.79
N GLY A 188 -7.63 28.30 -2.11
CA GLY A 188 -6.36 28.55 -2.81
C GLY A 188 -5.46 27.32 -2.98
N TRP A 189 -5.94 26.11 -2.66
CA TRP A 189 -5.23 24.87 -2.91
C TRP A 189 -5.49 24.38 -4.33
N LEU A 190 -4.54 23.65 -4.90
CA LEU A 190 -4.69 23.01 -6.20
C LEU A 190 -5.48 21.71 -6.07
N GLN A 191 -6.57 21.60 -6.81
CA GLN A 191 -7.30 20.34 -6.96
C GLN A 191 -6.59 19.44 -7.98
N VAL A 192 -6.14 18.28 -7.55
CA VAL A 192 -5.49 17.25 -8.37
C VAL A 192 -6.53 16.20 -8.73
N SER A 193 -6.73 15.99 -10.03
CA SER A 193 -7.63 14.95 -10.53
C SER A 193 -6.91 13.60 -10.60
N PRO A 194 -7.47 12.51 -10.06
CA PRO A 194 -6.93 11.18 -10.24
C PRO A 194 -6.91 10.81 -11.73
N GLN A 195 -5.80 10.25 -12.20
CA GLN A 195 -5.59 9.90 -13.62
C GLN A 195 -6.11 8.48 -13.96
N VAL A 196 -6.51 7.73 -12.94
CA VAL A 196 -7.06 6.38 -13.03
C VAL A 196 -8.25 6.27 -12.09
N ASP A 197 -9.05 5.23 -12.24
CA ASP A 197 -10.07 4.80 -11.27
C ASP A 197 -9.55 3.60 -10.44
N VAL A 198 -10.40 3.02 -9.59
CA VAL A 198 -10.04 1.87 -8.75
C VAL A 198 -9.64 0.66 -9.61
N GLN A 199 -10.34 0.43 -10.73
CA GLN A 199 -9.99 -0.63 -11.66
C GLN A 199 -8.65 -0.35 -12.36
N GLY A 200 -8.35 0.91 -12.67
CA GLY A 200 -7.09 1.36 -13.24
C GLY A 200 -5.90 1.06 -12.33
N LEU A 201 -6.02 1.29 -11.02
CA LEU A 201 -5.01 0.85 -10.04
C LEU A 201 -4.79 -0.66 -10.08
N THR A 202 -5.87 -1.43 -10.16
CA THR A 202 -5.80 -2.90 -10.29
C THR A 202 -5.11 -3.32 -11.59
N ASN A 203 -5.43 -2.65 -12.71
CA ASN A 203 -4.84 -2.91 -14.02
C ASN A 203 -3.34 -2.54 -14.06
N ILE A 204 -2.92 -1.50 -13.33
CA ILE A 204 -1.49 -1.18 -13.18
C ILE A 204 -0.76 -2.34 -12.50
N TRP A 205 -1.27 -2.84 -11.37
CA TRP A 205 -0.67 -4.00 -10.71
C TRP A 205 -0.64 -5.23 -11.63
N GLN A 206 -1.75 -5.52 -12.31
CA GLN A 206 -1.83 -6.64 -13.24
C GLN A 206 -0.74 -6.56 -14.31
N ARG A 207 -0.60 -5.40 -14.98
CA ARG A 207 0.46 -5.19 -15.98
C ARG A 207 1.85 -5.39 -15.39
N ILE A 208 2.15 -4.82 -14.22
CA ILE A 208 3.44 -5.03 -13.55
C ILE A 208 3.68 -6.51 -13.31
N SER A 209 2.67 -7.24 -12.81
CA SER A 209 2.81 -8.66 -12.51
C SER A 209 2.95 -9.57 -13.74
N GLU A 210 2.33 -9.21 -14.86
CA GLU A 210 2.39 -9.98 -16.12
C GLU A 210 3.74 -9.80 -16.83
N HIS A 211 4.34 -8.62 -16.76
CA HIS A 211 5.65 -8.33 -17.38
C HIS A 211 6.83 -8.89 -16.57
N THR A 212 6.57 -9.72 -15.57
CA THR A 212 7.60 -10.27 -14.69
C THR A 212 7.32 -11.78 -14.51
N PRO A 213 7.63 -12.58 -15.55
CA PRO A 213 7.38 -14.02 -15.54
C PRO A 213 8.29 -14.73 -14.53
N PHE A 214 7.74 -15.67 -13.77
CA PHE A 214 8.56 -16.56 -12.95
C PHE A 214 9.65 -17.22 -13.81
N PRO A 215 10.89 -17.39 -13.30
CA PRO A 215 11.86 -18.23 -13.93
C PRO A 215 11.28 -19.64 -14.03
N THR A 216 11.47 -20.30 -15.17
CA THR A 216 11.29 -21.74 -15.24
C THR A 216 12.13 -22.35 -14.12
N PRO A 217 11.57 -23.18 -13.22
CA PRO A 217 12.36 -23.84 -12.20
C PRO A 217 13.55 -24.52 -12.88
N PRO A 218 14.79 -24.34 -12.39
CA PRO A 218 15.91 -25.08 -12.94
C PRO A 218 15.54 -26.56 -12.94
N SER A 219 15.76 -27.22 -14.08
CA SER A 219 15.53 -28.66 -14.18
C SER A 219 16.26 -29.33 -13.02
N ILE A 220 15.59 -30.28 -12.36
CA ILE A 220 16.17 -31.06 -11.27
C ILE A 220 17.33 -31.86 -11.88
N ASN A 221 18.51 -31.28 -11.86
CA ASN A 221 19.74 -31.94 -12.24
C ASN A 221 20.32 -32.52 -10.96
N THR A 222 19.68 -33.57 -10.43
CA THR A 222 20.31 -34.43 -9.43
C THR A 222 21.43 -35.21 -10.13
N GLY A 223 22.56 -34.55 -10.33
CA GLY A 223 23.83 -35.23 -10.49
C GLY A 223 24.06 -36.09 -9.25
N VAL A 224 24.36 -37.37 -9.49
CA VAL A 224 24.52 -38.42 -8.48
C VAL A 224 25.47 -37.97 -7.37
N HIS A 225 24.95 -37.81 -6.15
CA HIS A 225 25.76 -37.53 -4.97
C HIS A 225 26.60 -38.76 -4.58
N TYR A 226 27.86 -38.49 -4.22
CA TYR A 226 28.85 -39.43 -3.68
C TYR A 226 28.35 -40.27 -2.48
N PRO A 227 29.00 -41.43 -2.18
CA PRO A 227 28.48 -42.42 -1.25
C PRO A 227 28.42 -41.92 0.20
N SER A 228 27.34 -42.31 0.86
CA SER A 228 26.99 -42.04 2.25
C SER A 228 28.06 -42.44 3.27
N GLY A 229 28.25 -41.59 4.28
CA GLY A 229 29.09 -41.85 5.45
C GLY A 229 28.52 -42.92 6.39
N LYS A 230 29.43 -43.56 7.15
CA LYS A 230 29.17 -44.73 8.01
C LYS A 230 28.21 -44.42 9.19
N PRO A 231 27.39 -45.39 9.66
CA PRO A 231 26.52 -45.21 10.83
C PRO A 231 27.31 -45.23 12.15
N GLY A 232 26.92 -44.35 13.09
CA GLY A 232 27.46 -44.27 14.45
C GLY A 232 27.01 -45.43 15.37
N LEU A 233 27.83 -45.70 16.39
CA LEU A 233 27.72 -46.78 17.37
C LEU A 233 26.45 -46.68 18.25
N ARG A 234 25.78 -47.83 18.47
CA ARG A 234 24.66 -48.00 19.41
C ARG A 234 25.17 -48.02 20.85
N GLY A 235 24.58 -47.19 21.73
CA GLY A 235 24.78 -47.28 23.17
C GLY A 235 23.87 -48.35 23.79
N GLU A 236 24.45 -49.26 24.56
CA GLU A 236 23.75 -50.22 25.41
C GLU A 236 23.19 -49.54 26.66
N VAL A 237 21.96 -49.87 27.05
CA VAL A 237 21.33 -49.46 28.30
C VAL A 237 21.32 -50.66 29.24
N PHE A 238 22.09 -50.59 30.32
CA PHE A 238 22.04 -51.54 31.44
C PHE A 238 20.96 -51.11 32.44
N PHE A 239 20.05 -52.02 32.78
CA PHE A 239 19.14 -51.90 33.92
C PHE A 239 19.79 -52.51 35.17
N LEU A 240 19.73 -51.79 36.29
CA LEU A 240 19.95 -52.33 37.64
C LEU A 240 18.83 -51.82 38.55
N GLY A 241 18.11 -52.75 39.19
CA GLY A 241 17.10 -52.50 40.23
C GLY A 241 15.70 -52.92 39.84
#